data_AF-A0A7S1GXN8-F1
#
_entry.id   AF-A0A7S1GXN8-F1
#
_cell.length_a   1.000
_cell.length_b   1.000
_cell.length_c   1.000
_cell.angle_alpha   90.00
_cell.angle_beta   90.00
_cell.angle_gamma   90.00
#
_symmetry.space_group_name_H-M   'P 1'
#
loop_
_entity.id
_entity.type
_entity.pdbx_description
1 polymer ?
#
loop_
_entity_poly.entity_id
_entity_poly.type
_entity_poly.pdbx_seq_one_letter_code
_entity_poly.pdbx_strand_id
1 'polypeptide(L)'
;AWLTAREAASLYTLCGFEMGHLNDTSRACSVLSSEDLEVFEYLDDLKHYYKKGAGHGVTRQMACPLLRHLLGVVRDSVDGKGKAEKEGLKSYLMFAHAETLVPLLTLLGMYVDDFKLAADTPSSVRETRTFRSSQITPMASNLLLVVYQCRAEGHRGTEYRIRALHNERTVPLPVCNGTLGCPLETLLSHYVSPNTDCGFHSHCQCQGPEGGAALCGESRGEGERGTEDKGKASGGSREKGDGRFPTSMERVLEGIITPQALAAAVGCAALCLACVGGMAWLFLRA
;
A
#
# COMPACT_ATOMS: atom_id res chain seq x y z
N ALA A 1 0.07 -41.41 -5.82
CA ALA A 1 -0.36 -40.59 -4.68
C ALA A 1 -0.92 -39.29 -5.24
N TRP A 2 -2.07 -38.83 -4.76
CA TRP A 2 -2.72 -37.61 -5.25
C TRP A 2 -2.36 -36.46 -4.30
N LEU A 3 -2.01 -35.29 -4.84
CA LEU A 3 -1.79 -34.09 -4.04
C LEU A 3 -3.15 -33.53 -3.58
N THR A 4 -3.19 -33.03 -2.36
CA THR A 4 -4.30 -32.21 -1.87
C THR A 4 -4.22 -30.80 -2.45
N ALA A 5 -5.34 -30.07 -2.45
CA ALA A 5 -5.37 -28.67 -2.89
C ALA A 5 -4.39 -27.77 -2.11
N ARG A 6 -4.17 -28.05 -0.82
CA ARG A 6 -3.21 -27.33 0.02
C ARG A 6 -1.76 -27.60 -0.42
N GLU A 7 -1.43 -28.85 -0.75
CA GLU A 7 -0.10 -29.20 -1.24
C GLU A 7 0.16 -28.60 -2.62
N ALA A 8 -0.85 -28.57 -3.50
CA ALA A 8 -0.75 -27.90 -4.80
C ALA A 8 -0.51 -26.38 -4.64
N ALA A 9 -1.22 -25.71 -3.73
CA ALA A 9 -0.97 -24.29 -3.41
C ALA A 9 0.42 -24.03 -2.82
N SER A 10 0.94 -24.96 -2.02
CA SER A 10 2.31 -24.90 -1.51
C SER A 10 3.34 -25.06 -2.63
N LEU A 11 3.11 -25.93 -3.61
CA LEU A 11 3.97 -26.06 -4.80
C LEU A 11 3.98 -24.78 -5.64
N TYR A 12 2.81 -24.15 -5.83
CA TYR A 12 2.72 -22.85 -6.49
C TYR A 12 3.53 -21.76 -5.76
N THR A 13 3.42 -21.71 -4.43
CA THR A 13 4.21 -20.78 -3.62
C THR A 13 5.70 -21.07 -3.73
N LEU A 14 6.10 -22.34 -3.67
CA LEU A 14 7.49 -22.77 -3.81
C LEU A 14 8.05 -22.41 -5.19
N CYS A 15 7.27 -22.62 -6.25
CA CYS A 15 7.62 -22.18 -7.61
C CYS A 15 7.93 -20.69 -7.65
N GLY A 16 7.09 -19.84 -7.05
CA GLY A 16 7.35 -18.40 -6.96
C GLY A 16 8.66 -18.05 -6.24
N PHE A 17 8.99 -18.75 -5.15
CA PHE A 17 10.26 -18.56 -4.44
C PHE A 17 11.47 -19.07 -5.22
N GLU A 18 11.41 -20.25 -5.83
CA GLU A 18 12.50 -20.78 -6.67
C GLU A 18 12.76 -19.86 -7.86
N MET A 19 11.71 -19.33 -8.48
CA MET A 19 11.83 -18.35 -9.54
C MET A 19 12.45 -17.04 -9.08
N GLY A 20 11.94 -16.46 -8.00
CA GLY A 20 12.42 -15.17 -7.50
C GLY A 20 13.83 -15.23 -6.92
N HIS A 21 14.23 -16.34 -6.31
CA HIS A 21 15.49 -16.47 -5.60
C HIS A 21 16.58 -17.17 -6.41
N LEU A 22 16.24 -18.23 -7.15
CA LEU A 22 17.18 -19.07 -7.88
C LEU A 22 17.11 -18.87 -9.40
N ASN A 23 16.10 -18.16 -9.89
CA ASN A 23 15.82 -18.02 -11.33
C ASN A 23 15.67 -19.39 -12.03
N ASP A 24 15.03 -20.36 -11.36
CA ASP A 24 14.85 -21.74 -11.82
C ASP A 24 13.37 -22.12 -11.91
N THR A 25 12.88 -22.44 -13.12
CA THR A 25 11.53 -22.97 -13.40
C THR A 25 11.48 -24.50 -13.48
N SER A 26 12.62 -25.20 -13.50
CA SER A 26 12.67 -26.62 -13.84
C SER A 26 12.15 -27.55 -12.75
N ARG A 27 11.90 -27.02 -11.54
CA ARG A 27 11.56 -27.74 -10.32
C ARG A 27 10.09 -27.63 -9.95
N ALA A 28 9.72 -26.87 -8.92
CA ALA A 28 8.33 -26.80 -8.47
C ALA A 28 7.39 -26.19 -9.51
N CYS A 29 7.90 -25.35 -10.41
CA CYS A 29 7.09 -24.82 -11.51
C CYS A 29 6.80 -25.86 -12.61
N SER A 30 7.69 -26.84 -12.83
CA SER A 30 7.54 -27.81 -13.93
C SER A 30 6.43 -28.85 -13.67
N VAL A 31 5.99 -28.98 -12.42
CA VAL A 31 4.86 -29.83 -12.04
C VAL A 31 3.50 -29.15 -12.16
N LEU A 32 3.46 -27.83 -12.43
CA LEU A 32 2.24 -27.04 -12.60
C LEU A 32 2.04 -26.72 -14.07
N SER A 33 0.83 -26.96 -14.57
CA SER A 33 0.45 -26.51 -15.92
C SER A 33 0.17 -25.01 -15.94
N SER A 34 0.13 -24.41 -17.14
CA SER A 34 -0.26 -23.01 -17.28
C SER A 34 -1.67 -22.73 -16.74
N GLU A 35 -2.60 -23.68 -16.89
CA GLU A 35 -3.96 -23.57 -16.34
C GLU A 35 -3.94 -23.58 -14.80
N ASP A 36 -3.09 -24.42 -14.18
CA ASP A 36 -2.91 -24.42 -12.73
C ASP A 36 -2.40 -23.05 -12.25
N LEU A 37 -1.42 -22.47 -12.95
CA LEU A 37 -0.86 -21.16 -12.62
C LEU A 37 -1.91 -20.05 -12.72
N GLU A 38 -2.77 -20.06 -13.74
CA GLU A 38 -3.85 -19.08 -13.89
C GLU A 38 -4.92 -19.21 -12.78
N VAL A 39 -5.23 -20.44 -12.36
CA VAL A 39 -6.14 -20.69 -11.24
C VAL A 39 -5.53 -20.18 -9.93
N PHE A 40 -4.25 -20.46 -9.68
CA PHE A 40 -3.58 -19.99 -8.47
C PHE A 40 -3.35 -18.47 -8.46
N GLU A 41 -3.03 -17.85 -9.61
CA GLU A 41 -2.99 -16.40 -9.75
C GLU A 41 -4.33 -15.79 -9.34
N TYR A 42 -5.44 -16.35 -9.85
CA TYR A 42 -6.77 -15.84 -9.50
C TYR A 42 -7.13 -16.07 -8.04
N LEU A 43 -6.71 -17.20 -7.44
CA LEU A 43 -6.87 -17.46 -6.03
C LEU A 43 -6.15 -16.41 -5.17
N ASP A 44 -4.92 -16.04 -5.55
CA ASP A 44 -4.17 -14.97 -4.89
C ASP A 44 -4.83 -13.61 -5.09
N ASP A 45 -5.38 -13.34 -6.28
CA ASP A 45 -6.14 -12.11 -6.54
C ASP A 45 -7.34 -12.00 -5.62
N LEU A 46 -8.13 -13.08 -5.47
CA LEU A 46 -9.27 -13.11 -4.53
C LEU A 46 -8.81 -12.86 -3.10
N LYS A 47 -7.75 -13.53 -2.65
CA LYS A 47 -7.18 -13.35 -1.30
C LYS A 47 -6.79 -11.89 -1.07
N HIS A 48 -6.06 -11.29 -2.00
CA HIS A 48 -5.59 -9.91 -1.85
C HIS A 48 -6.71 -8.87 -2.03
N TYR A 49 -7.65 -9.12 -2.94
CA TYR A 49 -8.81 -8.26 -3.18
C TYR A 49 -9.66 -8.09 -1.92
N TYR A 50 -9.96 -9.21 -1.25
CA TYR A 50 -10.77 -9.19 -0.03
C TYR A 50 -9.99 -8.81 1.23
N LYS A 51 -8.72 -9.20 1.36
CA LYS A 51 -7.95 -8.87 2.57
C LYS A 51 -7.43 -7.44 2.59
N LYS A 52 -7.03 -6.89 1.43
CA LYS A 52 -6.31 -5.61 1.36
C LYS A 52 -6.66 -4.74 0.16
N GLY A 53 -7.61 -5.14 -0.68
CA GLY A 53 -8.04 -4.41 -1.87
C GLY A 53 -9.47 -3.87 -1.77
N ALA A 54 -10.11 -3.72 -2.92
CA ALA A 54 -11.43 -3.09 -3.06
C ALA A 54 -12.61 -3.93 -2.56
N GLY A 55 -12.39 -5.16 -2.06
CA GLY A 55 -13.47 -6.04 -1.60
C GLY A 55 -14.28 -5.49 -0.43
N HIS A 56 -13.67 -4.65 0.40
CA HIS A 56 -14.33 -3.98 1.52
C HIS A 56 -14.03 -2.48 1.54
N GLY A 57 -15.02 -1.67 1.93
CA GLY A 57 -14.88 -0.20 2.01
C GLY A 57 -13.83 0.24 3.04
N VAL A 58 -13.73 -0.49 4.15
CA VAL A 58 -12.79 -0.20 5.26
C VAL A 58 -11.34 -0.15 4.81
N THR A 59 -10.95 -0.93 3.79
CA THR A 59 -9.61 -0.92 3.22
C THR A 59 -9.17 0.48 2.79
N ARG A 60 -10.04 1.21 2.07
CA ARG A 60 -9.73 2.57 1.61
C ARG A 60 -9.59 3.53 2.78
N GLN A 61 -10.48 3.42 3.75
CA GLN A 61 -10.51 4.26 4.95
C GLN A 61 -9.26 4.07 5.81
N MET A 62 -8.73 2.84 5.87
CA MET A 62 -7.46 2.50 6.54
C MET A 62 -6.25 3.23 5.96
N ALA A 63 -6.25 3.53 4.65
CA ALA A 63 -5.14 4.22 3.99
C ALA A 63 -5.20 5.75 4.11
N CYS A 64 -6.30 6.32 4.63
CA CYS A 64 -6.47 7.77 4.72
C CYS A 64 -5.35 8.49 5.50
N PRO A 65 -4.93 8.01 6.70
CA PRO A 65 -3.86 8.68 7.44
C PRO A 65 -2.55 8.73 6.63
N LEU A 66 -2.23 7.64 5.93
CA LEU A 66 -1.05 7.57 5.06
C LEU A 66 -1.14 8.56 3.91
N LEU A 67 -2.26 8.60 3.17
CA LEU A 67 -2.41 9.53 2.04
C LEU A 67 -2.38 11.00 2.50
N ARG A 68 -2.99 11.33 3.64
CA ARG A 68 -2.94 12.68 4.22
C ARG A 68 -1.52 13.08 4.60
N HIS A 69 -0.78 12.17 5.25
CA HIS A 69 0.64 12.39 5.56
C HIS A 69 1.45 12.63 4.28
N LEU A 70 1.24 11.81 3.24
CA LEU A 70 1.94 11.95 1.96
C LEU A 70 1.71 13.30 1.29
N LEU A 71 0.44 13.69 1.16
CA LEU A 71 0.08 14.97 0.56
C LEU A 71 0.53 16.15 1.44
N GLY A 72 0.57 15.97 2.77
CA GLY A 72 1.15 16.93 3.70
C GLY A 72 2.65 17.15 3.46
N VAL A 73 3.43 16.07 3.32
CA VAL A 73 4.87 16.15 3.00
C VAL A 73 5.09 16.86 1.66
N VAL A 74 4.28 16.55 0.65
CA VAL A 74 4.37 17.22 -0.67
C VAL A 74 4.05 18.72 -0.52
N ARG A 75 2.97 19.05 0.19
CA ARG A 75 2.56 20.44 0.44
C ARG A 75 3.65 21.22 1.16
N ASP A 76 4.19 20.65 2.23
CA ASP A 76 5.25 21.29 3.01
C ASP A 76 6.50 21.53 2.17
N SER A 77 6.86 20.61 1.26
CA SER A 77 7.96 20.83 0.33
C SER A 77 7.67 21.98 -0.64
N VAL A 78 6.53 21.97 -1.33
CA VAL A 78 6.23 23.07 -2.29
C VAL A 78 6.11 24.44 -1.62
N ASP A 79 5.69 24.49 -0.35
CA ASP A 79 5.63 25.71 0.47
C ASP A 79 6.99 26.15 1.04
N GLY A 80 8.07 25.38 0.85
CA GLY A 80 9.39 25.61 1.46
C GLY A 80 9.43 25.41 2.98
N LYS A 81 8.43 24.71 3.54
CA LYS A 81 8.31 24.39 4.97
C LYS A 81 8.89 23.02 5.32
N GLY A 82 9.10 22.17 4.32
CA GLY A 82 9.56 20.79 4.45
C GLY A 82 10.87 20.67 5.21
N LYS A 83 10.90 19.80 6.23
CA LYS A 83 12.13 19.52 7.01
C LYS A 83 13.25 18.98 6.11
N ALA A 84 12.90 18.04 5.23
CA ALA A 84 13.82 17.48 4.24
C ALA A 84 14.44 18.57 3.35
N GLU A 85 13.63 19.52 2.90
CA GLU A 85 14.10 20.59 2.02
C GLU A 85 15.04 21.58 2.72
N LYS A 86 14.78 21.87 4.00
CA LYS A 86 15.70 22.64 4.85
C LYS A 86 17.05 21.96 5.03
N GLU A 87 17.07 20.64 4.94
CA GLU A 87 18.28 19.80 4.95
C GLU A 87 18.85 19.55 3.53
N GLY A 88 18.29 20.18 2.49
CA GLY A 88 18.69 20.01 1.10
C GLY A 88 18.26 18.68 0.46
N LEU A 89 17.48 17.87 1.17
CA LEU A 89 16.94 16.60 0.71
C LEU A 89 15.72 16.83 -0.18
N LYS A 90 15.82 16.33 -1.41
CA LYS A 90 14.76 16.38 -2.41
C LYS A 90 13.99 15.06 -2.52
N SER A 91 14.17 14.14 -1.59
CA SER A 91 13.49 12.85 -1.65
C SER A 91 12.99 12.41 -0.29
N TYR A 92 11.78 11.85 -0.27
CA TYR A 92 11.18 11.21 0.89
C TYR A 92 10.92 9.75 0.53
N LEU A 93 11.55 8.83 1.27
CA LEU A 93 11.47 7.39 1.00
C LEU A 93 10.77 6.71 2.16
N MET A 94 9.79 5.86 1.86
CA MET A 94 9.09 5.03 2.82
C MET A 94 9.16 3.58 2.37
N PHE A 95 9.20 2.70 3.36
CA PHE A 95 9.20 1.26 3.16
C PHE A 95 8.05 0.68 3.96
N ALA A 96 7.25 -0.15 3.32
CA ALA A 96 6.09 -0.76 3.92
C ALA A 96 5.90 -2.20 3.39
N HIS A 97 4.72 -2.76 3.61
CA HIS A 97 4.34 -4.06 3.06
C HIS A 97 3.26 -3.91 2.00
N ALA A 98 2.97 -4.99 1.28
CA ALA A 98 1.87 -5.02 0.32
C ALA A 98 0.53 -4.65 0.97
N GLU A 99 0.35 -4.98 2.25
CA GLU A 99 -0.79 -4.64 3.10
C GLU A 99 -0.95 -3.13 3.33
N THR A 100 0.07 -2.32 3.04
CA THR A 100 0.00 -0.86 3.09
C THR A 100 -0.19 -0.26 1.70
N LEU A 101 0.50 -0.81 0.70
CA LEU A 101 0.48 -0.30 -0.66
C LEU A 101 -0.86 -0.57 -1.37
N VAL A 102 -1.42 -1.79 -1.27
CA VAL A 102 -2.70 -2.11 -1.93
C VAL A 102 -3.85 -1.21 -1.43
N PRO A 103 -4.03 -1.00 -0.11
CA PRO A 103 -5.04 -0.07 0.37
C PRO A 103 -4.84 1.37 -0.13
N LEU A 104 -3.60 1.85 -0.18
CA LEU A 104 -3.28 3.18 -0.70
C LEU A 104 -3.65 3.33 -2.18
N LEU A 105 -3.27 2.36 -3.03
CA LEU A 105 -3.64 2.33 -4.44
C LEU A 105 -5.16 2.28 -4.63
N THR A 106 -5.84 1.49 -3.80
CA THR A 106 -7.30 1.37 -3.79
C THR A 106 -7.99 2.67 -3.38
N LEU A 107 -7.42 3.42 -2.43
CA LEU A 107 -7.87 4.75 -2.03
C LEU A 107 -7.64 5.78 -3.13
N LEU A 108 -6.55 5.68 -3.89
CA LEU A 108 -6.28 6.50 -5.07
C LEU A 108 -7.20 6.17 -6.26
N GLY A 109 -8.09 5.18 -6.11
CA GLY A 109 -9.01 4.71 -7.15
C GLY A 109 -8.35 3.84 -8.22
N MET A 110 -7.11 3.40 -8.00
CA MET A 110 -6.39 2.55 -8.96
C MET A 110 -6.81 1.08 -8.82
N TYR A 111 -6.82 0.36 -9.94
CA TYR A 111 -7.09 -1.09 -10.01
C TYR A 111 -8.42 -1.50 -9.33
N VAL A 112 -9.45 -0.67 -9.49
CA VAL A 112 -10.80 -0.95 -9.00
C VAL A 112 -11.64 -1.46 -10.17
N ASP A 113 -12.08 -2.71 -10.08
CA ASP A 113 -12.96 -3.32 -11.06
C ASP A 113 -14.40 -2.84 -10.95
N ASP A 114 -15.11 -2.83 -12.09
CA ASP A 114 -16.55 -2.53 -12.18
C ASP A 114 -17.42 -3.64 -11.58
N PHE A 115 -16.83 -4.82 -11.31
CA PHE A 115 -17.49 -5.97 -10.71
C PHE A 115 -16.71 -6.46 -9.48
N LYS A 116 -17.39 -7.18 -8.60
CA LYS A 116 -16.75 -7.84 -7.46
C LYS A 116 -16.13 -9.15 -7.92
N LEU A 117 -14.85 -9.36 -7.60
CA LEU A 117 -14.17 -10.63 -7.89
C LEU A 117 -14.77 -11.73 -7.00
N ALA A 118 -15.26 -12.80 -7.60
CA ALA A 118 -15.82 -13.95 -6.90
C ALA A 118 -15.23 -15.27 -7.42
N ALA A 119 -15.22 -16.32 -6.60
CA ALA A 119 -14.65 -17.62 -6.98
C ALA A 119 -15.32 -18.26 -8.20
N ASP A 120 -16.59 -17.93 -8.44
CA ASP A 120 -17.42 -18.40 -9.55
C ASP A 120 -17.49 -17.41 -10.73
N THR A 121 -16.64 -16.37 -10.75
CA THR A 121 -16.55 -15.42 -11.86
C THR A 121 -16.21 -16.17 -13.16
N PRO A 122 -17.01 -16.03 -14.24
CA PRO A 122 -16.72 -16.68 -15.52
C PRO A 122 -15.33 -16.32 -16.03
N SER A 123 -14.66 -17.26 -16.72
CA SER A 123 -13.30 -17.06 -17.25
C SER A 123 -13.19 -15.81 -18.12
N SER A 124 -14.16 -15.58 -19.01
CA SER A 124 -14.22 -14.40 -19.88
C SER A 124 -14.26 -13.07 -19.13
N VAL A 125 -14.91 -13.02 -17.97
CA VAL A 125 -14.99 -11.82 -17.12
C VAL A 125 -13.72 -11.69 -16.28
N ARG A 126 -13.21 -12.80 -15.75
CA ARG A 126 -11.97 -12.87 -14.98
C ARG A 126 -10.76 -12.34 -15.77
N GLU A 127 -10.72 -12.54 -17.09
CA GLU A 127 -9.66 -12.03 -17.94
C GLU A 127 -9.64 -10.49 -18.04
N THR A 128 -10.82 -9.86 -17.99
CA THR A 128 -10.97 -8.40 -18.07
C THR A 128 -10.65 -7.66 -16.77
N ARG A 129 -10.36 -8.38 -15.68
CA ARG A 129 -10.06 -7.78 -14.38
C ARG A 129 -8.79 -6.92 -14.44
N THR A 130 -8.88 -5.76 -13.81
CA THR A 130 -7.79 -4.84 -13.52
C THR A 130 -7.09 -5.19 -12.20
N PHE A 131 -7.81 -5.77 -11.23
CA PHE A 131 -7.19 -6.23 -9.99
C PHE A 131 -6.42 -7.53 -10.20
N ARG A 132 -5.11 -7.41 -10.46
CA ARG A 132 -4.15 -8.52 -10.59
C ARG A 132 -3.02 -8.32 -9.60
N SER A 133 -3.05 -9.03 -8.49
CA SER A 133 -2.07 -8.91 -7.39
C SER A 133 -0.64 -9.17 -7.86
N SER A 134 -0.45 -10.07 -8.83
CA SER A 134 0.83 -10.34 -9.52
C SER A 134 1.43 -9.10 -10.21
N GLN A 135 0.59 -8.18 -10.69
CA GLN A 135 0.99 -6.94 -11.36
C GLN A 135 0.95 -5.73 -10.43
N ILE A 136 0.09 -5.77 -9.40
CA ILE A 136 -0.08 -4.66 -8.48
C ILE A 136 1.03 -4.68 -7.44
N THR A 137 1.21 -5.79 -6.73
CA THR A 137 2.23 -5.92 -5.69
C THR A 137 3.14 -7.14 -5.90
N PRO A 138 3.93 -7.18 -7.00
CA PRO A 138 5.07 -8.08 -7.05
C PRO A 138 6.08 -7.75 -5.95
N MET A 139 7.05 -8.63 -5.73
CA MET A 139 8.17 -8.34 -4.84
C MET A 139 8.88 -7.04 -5.27
N ALA A 140 9.18 -6.16 -4.32
CA ALA A 140 9.76 -4.83 -4.55
C ALA A 140 8.85 -3.85 -5.33
N SER A 141 7.54 -4.06 -5.29
CA SER A 141 6.56 -3.12 -5.85
C SER A 141 6.72 -1.72 -5.24
N ASN A 142 6.46 -0.69 -6.04
CA ASN A 142 6.64 0.68 -5.60
C ASN A 142 5.64 1.66 -6.22
N LEU A 143 5.32 2.69 -5.45
CA LEU A 143 4.59 3.87 -5.90
C LEU A 143 5.48 5.11 -5.72
N LEU A 144 5.73 5.80 -6.82
CA LEU A 144 6.49 7.04 -6.88
C LEU A 144 5.58 8.20 -7.26
N LEU A 145 5.59 9.26 -6.44
CA LEU A 145 4.97 10.54 -6.77
C LEU A 145 6.05 11.56 -7.08
N VAL A 146 6.06 12.06 -8.32
CA VAL A 146 7.00 13.06 -8.81
C VAL A 146 6.31 14.40 -8.84
N VAL A 147 6.88 15.40 -8.18
CA VAL A 147 6.34 16.76 -8.13
C VAL A 147 7.08 17.63 -9.14
N TYR A 148 6.35 18.18 -10.09
CA TYR A 148 6.85 19.11 -11.10
C TYR A 148 6.43 20.54 -10.76
N GLN A 149 7.38 21.47 -10.89
CA GLN A 149 7.11 22.89 -10.91
C GLN A 149 6.90 23.37 -12.35
N CYS A 150 5.65 23.66 -12.71
CA CYS A 150 5.26 24.17 -14.02
C CYS A 150 5.14 25.69 -13.98
N ARG A 151 5.57 26.36 -15.06
CA ARG A 151 5.29 27.78 -15.27
C ARG A 151 3.95 27.88 -16.01
N ALA A 152 2.95 28.53 -15.41
CA ALA A 152 1.65 28.67 -16.06
C ALA A 152 1.78 29.51 -17.35
N GLU A 153 1.35 28.97 -18.49
CA GLU A 153 1.28 29.74 -19.74
C GLU A 153 0.29 30.90 -19.57
N GLY A 154 0.77 32.14 -19.71
CA GLY A 154 -0.07 33.34 -19.65
C GLY A 154 -0.36 33.91 -18.25
N HIS A 155 0.10 33.28 -17.16
CA HIS A 155 -0.10 33.79 -15.80
C HIS A 155 1.21 33.97 -15.02
N ARG A 156 1.26 34.98 -14.13
CA ARG A 156 2.35 35.22 -13.16
C ARG A 156 2.25 34.23 -11.98
N GLY A 157 2.24 32.93 -12.26
CA GLY A 157 2.06 31.89 -11.24
C GLY A 157 2.89 30.65 -11.51
N THR A 158 3.38 30.06 -10.42
CA THR A 158 3.95 28.71 -10.38
C THR A 158 2.81 27.73 -10.11
N GLU A 159 2.70 26.66 -10.88
CA GLU A 159 1.74 25.58 -10.65
C GLU A 159 2.49 24.28 -10.37
N TYR A 160 2.06 23.52 -9.37
CA TYR A 160 2.64 22.22 -9.06
C TYR A 160 1.78 21.10 -9.61
N ARG A 161 2.40 20.18 -10.36
CA ARG A 161 1.75 18.99 -10.91
C ARG A 161 2.42 17.71 -10.40
N ILE A 162 1.61 16.72 -10.07
CA ILE A 162 2.05 15.39 -9.63
C ILE A 162 1.90 14.39 -10.77
N ARG A 163 2.94 13.59 -10.98
CA ARG A 163 2.90 12.37 -11.79
C ARG A 163 3.10 11.16 -10.90
N ALA A 164 2.21 10.17 -11.04
CA ALA A 164 2.35 8.89 -10.36
C ALA A 164 3.04 7.87 -11.28
N LEU A 165 3.97 7.12 -10.72
CA LEU A 165 4.53 5.92 -11.33
C LEU A 165 4.29 4.75 -10.38
N HIS A 166 3.72 3.67 -10.88
CA HIS A 166 3.53 2.45 -10.13
C HIS A 166 4.26 1.32 -10.82
N ASN A 167 5.15 0.63 -10.09
CA ASN A 167 6.09 -0.35 -10.64
C ASN A 167 6.81 0.22 -11.88
N GLU A 168 7.42 1.41 -11.69
CA GLU A 168 8.20 2.16 -12.69
C GLU A 168 7.44 2.58 -13.95
N ARG A 169 6.13 2.33 -14.02
CA ARG A 169 5.28 2.71 -15.15
C ARG A 169 4.46 3.92 -14.78
N THR A 170 4.40 4.90 -15.68
CA THR A 170 3.54 6.07 -15.46
C THR A 170 2.09 5.62 -15.47
N VAL A 171 1.35 5.95 -14.41
CA VAL A 171 -0.06 5.63 -14.26
C VAL A 171 -0.88 6.91 -14.12
N PRO A 172 -2.03 7.01 -14.82
CA PRO A 172 -2.92 8.14 -14.65
C PRO A 172 -3.63 8.07 -13.29
N LEU A 173 -3.81 9.22 -12.66
CA LEU A 173 -4.60 9.31 -11.43
C LEU A 173 -6.09 9.49 -11.79
N PRO A 174 -6.99 8.60 -11.34
CA PRO A 174 -8.43 8.67 -11.67
C PRO A 174 -9.08 10.01 -11.33
N VAL A 175 -8.71 10.61 -10.18
CA VAL A 175 -9.22 11.92 -9.73
C VAL A 175 -8.88 13.07 -10.69
N CYS A 176 -7.94 12.86 -11.60
CA CYS A 176 -7.44 13.86 -12.54
C CYS A 176 -7.89 13.56 -13.98
N ASN A 177 -9.05 12.91 -14.14
CA ASN A 177 -9.65 12.52 -15.42
C ASN A 177 -8.69 11.76 -16.34
N GLY A 178 -7.84 10.91 -15.77
CA GLY A 178 -6.92 10.09 -16.57
C GLY A 178 -5.69 10.83 -17.10
N THR A 179 -5.44 12.08 -16.69
CA THR A 179 -4.27 12.85 -17.14
C THR A 179 -2.98 12.41 -16.43
N LEU A 180 -1.84 12.52 -17.11
CA LEU A 180 -0.51 12.13 -16.59
C LEU A 180 0.15 13.19 -15.69
N GLY A 181 -0.52 14.32 -15.44
CA GLY A 181 0.01 15.45 -14.68
C GLY A 181 -1.11 16.12 -13.90
N CYS A 182 -1.34 15.65 -12.68
CA CYS A 182 -2.43 16.11 -11.85
C CYS A 182 -2.06 17.37 -11.08
N PRO A 183 -2.86 18.45 -11.11
CA PRO A 183 -2.63 19.60 -10.24
C PRO A 183 -2.64 19.18 -8.77
N LEU A 184 -1.66 19.64 -7.98
CA LEU A 184 -1.56 19.33 -6.55
C LEU A 184 -2.84 19.71 -5.79
N GLU A 185 -3.43 20.86 -6.11
CA GLU A 185 -4.66 21.35 -5.48
C GLU A 185 -5.87 20.43 -5.72
N THR A 186 -5.94 19.74 -6.87
CA THR A 186 -6.99 18.76 -7.15
C THR A 186 -6.86 17.54 -6.21
N LEU A 187 -5.64 17.10 -5.93
CA LEU A 187 -5.41 15.99 -4.99
C LEU A 187 -5.73 16.39 -3.55
N LEU A 188 -5.29 17.58 -3.14
CA LEU A 188 -5.55 18.10 -1.80
C LEU A 188 -7.05 18.28 -1.55
N SER A 189 -7.77 18.92 -2.48
CA SER A 189 -9.21 19.14 -2.36
C SER A 189 -10.03 17.84 -2.34
N HIS A 190 -9.60 16.79 -3.04
CA HIS A 190 -10.31 15.53 -3.06
C HIS A 190 -10.05 14.65 -1.83
N TYR A 191 -8.79 14.50 -1.41
CA TYR A 191 -8.39 13.53 -0.38
C TYR A 191 -8.19 14.11 1.02
N VAL A 192 -7.98 15.42 1.14
CA VAL A 192 -7.75 16.12 2.42
C VAL A 192 -8.99 16.89 2.87
N SER A 193 -10.07 16.88 2.07
CA SER A 193 -11.33 17.52 2.46
C SER A 193 -11.95 16.86 3.71
N PRO A 194 -12.61 17.64 4.60
CA PRO A 194 -13.35 17.10 5.74
C PRO A 194 -14.46 16.12 5.33
N ASN A 195 -14.95 16.21 4.09
CA ASN A 195 -16.03 15.38 3.58
C ASN A 195 -15.55 14.03 3.00
N THR A 196 -14.24 13.79 2.94
CA THR A 196 -13.70 12.50 2.48
C THR A 196 -14.00 11.43 3.54
N ASP A 197 -14.70 10.36 3.13
CA ASP A 197 -15.04 9.23 4.01
C ASP A 197 -13.78 8.52 4.52
N CYS A 198 -13.34 8.95 5.69
CA CYS A 198 -12.09 8.52 6.34
C CYS A 198 -12.33 8.32 7.83
N GLY A 199 -13.18 7.34 8.18
CA GLY A 199 -13.50 6.96 9.55
C GLY A 199 -12.41 6.12 10.26
N PHE A 200 -11.11 6.41 10.06
CA PHE A 200 -10.03 5.57 10.60
C PHE A 200 -10.16 5.36 12.11
N HIS A 201 -10.32 6.45 12.87
CA HIS A 201 -10.39 6.38 14.34
C HIS A 201 -11.66 5.68 14.83
N SER A 202 -12.80 5.91 14.15
CA SER A 202 -14.08 5.26 14.49
C SER A 202 -14.08 3.76 14.18
N HIS A 203 -13.46 3.36 13.06
CA HIS A 203 -13.39 1.95 12.66
C HIS A 203 -12.35 1.17 13.47
N CYS A 204 -11.22 1.79 13.81
CA CYS A 204 -10.12 1.15 14.53
C CYS A 204 -10.22 1.29 16.06
N GLN A 205 -11.22 2.02 16.58
CA GLN A 205 -11.46 2.21 18.02
C GLN A 205 -10.17 2.51 18.79
N CYS A 206 -9.46 3.53 18.33
CA CYS A 206 -8.10 3.83 18.78
C CYS A 206 -8.07 4.37 20.22
N GLN A 207 -8.25 3.48 21.19
CA GLN A 207 -8.13 3.80 22.61
C GLN A 207 -6.66 3.65 23.01
N GLY A 208 -6.08 4.71 23.58
CA GLY A 208 -4.85 4.56 24.35
C GLY A 208 -5.12 3.76 25.63
N PRO A 209 -4.12 3.09 26.22
CA PRO A 209 -4.27 2.54 27.57
C PRO A 209 -4.67 3.67 28.53
N GLU A 210 -5.55 3.37 29.48
CA GLU A 210 -6.26 4.29 30.38
C GLU A 210 -5.52 5.61 30.68
N GLY A 211 -5.93 6.70 30.03
CA GLY A 211 -5.39 8.05 30.24
C GLY A 211 -4.25 8.50 29.30
N GLY A 212 -3.80 7.65 28.37
CA GLY A 212 -2.77 7.97 27.37
C GLY A 212 -3.31 8.45 26.01
N ALA A 213 -2.49 9.21 25.27
CA ALA A 213 -2.79 9.68 23.91
C ALA A 213 -3.20 8.54 22.96
N ALA A 214 -4.07 8.84 22.00
CA ALA A 214 -4.58 7.87 21.03
C ALA A 214 -3.42 7.12 20.31
N LEU A 215 -3.46 5.78 20.32
CA LEU A 215 -2.47 4.92 19.66
C LEU A 215 -2.48 5.05 18.12
N CYS A 216 -3.54 5.63 17.57
CA CYS A 216 -3.58 5.99 16.17
C CYS A 216 -2.93 7.35 16.02
N GLY A 217 -1.65 7.35 15.65
CA GLY A 217 -0.85 8.55 15.47
C GLY A 217 -1.59 9.57 14.61
N GLU A 218 -1.95 10.68 15.22
CA GLU A 218 -2.43 11.85 14.51
C GLU A 218 -1.18 12.66 14.15
N SER A 219 -0.93 12.87 12.85
CA SER A 219 0.05 13.86 12.41
C SER A 219 -0.51 15.26 12.67
N ARG A 220 -0.63 15.64 13.95
CA ARG A 220 -0.78 17.03 14.36
C ARG A 220 0.59 17.68 14.25
N GLY A 221 0.77 18.52 13.24
CA GLY A 221 1.81 19.53 13.30
C GLY A 221 1.44 20.52 14.39
N GLU A 222 2.23 20.58 15.45
CA GLU A 222 2.53 21.78 16.24
C GLU A 222 3.49 21.42 17.37
N GLY A 223 4.49 22.27 17.57
CA GLY A 223 5.43 22.14 18.67
C GLY A 223 4.79 22.62 19.97
N GLU A 224 5.01 21.88 21.04
CA GLU A 224 5.11 22.42 22.39
C GLU A 224 5.80 21.42 23.33
N ARG A 225 6.34 21.99 24.40
CA ARG A 225 7.43 21.48 25.24
C ARG A 225 6.87 20.98 26.58
N GLY A 226 7.47 19.92 27.11
CA GLY A 226 7.35 19.49 28.53
C GLY A 226 6.35 18.34 28.73
N THR A 227 6.49 17.43 29.69
CA THR A 227 7.48 17.17 30.74
C THR A 227 7.23 15.73 31.20
N GLU A 228 8.25 15.02 31.67
CA GLU A 228 8.13 13.70 32.32
C GLU A 228 7.13 13.73 33.47
N ASP A 229 6.31 12.68 33.61
CA ASP A 229 5.86 12.24 34.93
C ASP A 229 5.66 10.71 35.03
N LYS A 230 6.00 10.20 36.22
CA LYS A 230 6.08 8.79 36.61
C LYS A 230 4.80 8.34 37.31
N GLY A 231 4.33 7.13 37.00
CA GLY A 231 3.45 6.34 37.89
C GLY A 231 2.32 5.64 37.15
N LYS A 232 1.67 4.59 37.63
CA LYS A 232 1.92 3.58 38.67
C LYS A 232 0.84 2.52 38.41
N ALA A 233 1.19 1.24 38.36
CA ALA A 233 0.25 0.17 38.02
C ALA A 233 -0.82 -0.06 39.10
N SER A 234 -2.05 -0.38 38.68
CA SER A 234 -3.01 -1.16 39.47
C SER A 234 -3.95 -1.95 38.56
N GLY A 235 -4.14 -3.23 38.88
CA GLY A 235 -4.91 -4.18 38.08
C GLY A 235 -6.43 -4.11 38.26
N GLY A 236 -7.14 -4.78 37.34
CA GLY A 236 -8.59 -4.94 37.36
C GLY A 236 -9.05 -6.05 36.42
N SER A 237 -10.13 -6.72 36.79
CA SER A 237 -10.53 -8.08 36.40
C SER A 237 -11.09 -8.30 34.99
N ARG A 238 -11.04 -9.58 34.64
CA ARG A 238 -11.50 -10.31 33.45
C ARG A 238 -13.04 -10.39 33.35
N GLU A 239 -13.59 -10.19 32.15
CA GLU A 239 -14.88 -10.78 31.73
C GLU A 239 -14.74 -11.43 30.34
N LYS A 240 -15.29 -12.65 30.22
CA LYS A 240 -15.26 -13.50 29.01
C LYS A 240 -16.56 -13.29 28.22
N GLY A 241 -16.44 -12.87 26.97
CA GLY A 241 -17.51 -12.96 25.97
C GLY A 241 -17.17 -14.04 24.95
N ASP A 242 -18.03 -15.06 24.85
CA ASP A 242 -17.93 -16.21 23.95
C ASP A 242 -18.46 -15.82 22.56
N GLY A 243 -17.62 -15.94 21.53
CA GLY A 243 -17.93 -15.56 20.15
C GLY A 243 -17.17 -16.47 19.19
N ARG A 244 -17.71 -17.67 18.97
CA ARG A 244 -17.09 -18.75 18.19
C ARG A 244 -17.20 -18.47 16.69
N PHE A 245 -16.07 -18.13 16.05
CA PHE A 245 -15.91 -18.04 14.58
C PHE A 245 -15.68 -19.44 13.95
N PRO A 246 -16.08 -19.67 12.69
CA PRO A 246 -15.86 -20.95 11.99
C PRO A 246 -14.38 -21.12 11.59
N THR A 247 -13.66 -21.92 12.38
CA THR A 247 -12.20 -22.17 12.31
C THR A 247 -11.72 -23.09 11.17
N SER A 248 -12.41 -23.14 10.03
CA SER A 248 -12.10 -24.12 8.97
C SER A 248 -11.05 -23.65 7.97
N MET A 249 -10.93 -22.33 7.71
CA MET A 249 -10.04 -21.80 6.67
C MET A 249 -8.77 -21.12 7.21
N GLU A 250 -8.79 -20.66 8.47
CA GLU A 250 -7.62 -20.06 9.14
C GLU A 250 -6.50 -21.08 9.44
N ARG A 251 -6.85 -22.32 9.84
CA ARG A 251 -5.85 -23.35 10.19
C ARG A 251 -4.97 -23.80 9.03
N VAL A 252 -5.33 -23.45 7.79
CA VAL A 252 -4.54 -23.77 6.61
C VAL A 252 -3.40 -22.76 6.39
N LEU A 253 -3.50 -21.55 6.94
CA LEU A 253 -2.67 -20.42 6.50
C LEU A 253 -1.72 -19.86 7.59
N GLU A 254 -1.90 -20.18 8.87
CA GLU A 254 -1.06 -19.63 9.95
C GLU A 254 0.26 -20.41 10.22
N GLY A 255 0.54 -21.48 9.48
CA GLY A 255 1.65 -22.39 9.80
C GLY A 255 2.99 -22.18 9.07
N ILE A 256 3.18 -21.12 8.28
CA ILE A 256 4.23 -21.10 7.22
C ILE A 256 5.41 -20.14 7.45
N ILE A 257 5.53 -19.39 8.55
CA ILE A 257 6.64 -18.41 8.66
C ILE A 257 7.46 -18.59 9.94
N THR A 258 8.69 -19.11 9.79
CA THR A 258 9.76 -19.06 10.79
C THR A 258 10.70 -17.87 10.53
N PRO A 259 11.39 -17.33 11.57
CA PRO A 259 11.93 -15.95 11.54
C PRO A 259 13.27 -15.76 10.81
N GLN A 260 13.78 -16.72 10.04
CA GLN A 260 15.17 -16.70 9.56
C GLN A 260 15.40 -16.09 8.16
N ALA A 261 14.38 -15.56 7.49
CA ALA A 261 14.51 -15.04 6.11
C ALA A 261 14.81 -13.53 5.99
N LEU A 262 15.03 -12.81 7.10
CA LEU A 262 15.06 -11.33 7.08
C LEU A 262 16.43 -10.67 6.81
N ALA A 263 17.50 -11.41 6.50
CA ALA A 263 18.87 -10.87 6.54
C ALA A 263 19.56 -10.60 5.18
N ALA A 264 18.91 -10.78 4.02
CA ALA A 264 19.62 -10.77 2.72
C ALA A 264 19.30 -9.61 1.75
N ALA A 265 18.54 -8.58 2.14
CA ALA A 265 18.04 -7.55 1.21
C ALA A 265 18.63 -6.14 1.37
N VAL A 266 19.91 -6.02 1.78
CA VAL A 266 20.62 -4.73 1.80
C VAL A 266 21.82 -4.79 0.86
N GLY A 267 21.61 -4.42 -0.40
CA GLY A 267 22.69 -4.28 -1.37
C GLY A 267 22.18 -3.91 -2.76
N CYS A 268 22.76 -2.85 -3.34
CA CYS A 268 22.59 -2.36 -4.71
C CYS A 268 21.30 -1.61 -5.06
N ALA A 269 21.39 -0.28 -5.11
CA ALA A 269 21.33 0.44 -6.39
C ALA A 269 21.78 1.89 -6.20
N ALA A 270 22.95 2.21 -6.74
CA ALA A 270 23.37 3.57 -7.01
C ALA A 270 23.81 3.65 -8.48
N LEU A 271 23.38 4.74 -9.13
CA LEU A 271 23.97 5.47 -10.28
C LEU A 271 23.04 5.77 -11.47
N CYS A 272 23.25 7.01 -11.94
CA CYS A 272 22.91 7.66 -13.21
C CYS A 272 21.47 8.21 -13.37
N LEU A 273 21.24 9.43 -13.87
CA LEU A 273 22.10 10.48 -14.41
C LEU A 273 21.33 11.82 -14.42
N ALA A 274 22.07 12.91 -14.55
CA ALA A 274 21.67 14.30 -14.36
C ALA A 274 20.77 14.91 -15.45
N CYS A 275 19.70 15.58 -15.00
CA CYS A 275 19.29 16.95 -15.35
C CYS A 275 17.88 17.15 -14.78
N VAL A 276 17.67 18.23 -14.01
CA VAL A 276 16.46 19.08 -13.90
C VAL A 276 16.50 19.76 -12.53
N GLY A 277 16.41 21.09 -12.55
CA GLY A 277 16.29 21.90 -11.35
C GLY A 277 15.09 21.47 -10.50
N GLY A 278 15.30 21.38 -9.18
CA GLY A 278 14.23 21.31 -8.19
C GLY A 278 13.19 20.19 -8.33
N MET A 279 13.56 18.94 -8.62
CA MET A 279 12.61 17.83 -8.50
C MET A 279 12.58 17.29 -7.07
N ALA A 280 11.40 17.22 -6.45
CA ALA A 280 11.17 16.48 -5.21
C ALA A 280 10.51 15.12 -5.50
N TRP A 281 11.01 14.05 -4.87
CA TRP A 281 10.61 12.67 -5.12
C TRP A 281 10.04 12.02 -3.86
N LEU A 282 8.89 11.35 -3.98
CA LEU A 282 8.31 10.59 -2.88
C LEU A 282 8.18 9.13 -3.32
N PHE A 283 8.98 8.24 -2.73
CA PHE A 283 8.96 6.80 -3.02
C PHE A 283 8.34 6.04 -1.86
N LEU A 284 7.36 5.19 -2.16
CA LEU A 284 6.92 4.13 -1.26
C LEU A 284 7.30 2.80 -1.90
N ARG A 285 8.13 2.00 -1.24
CA ARG A 285 8.49 0.64 -1.67
C ARG A 285 7.88 -0.39 -0.72
N ALA A 286 7.26 -1.42 -1.27
CA ALA A 286 6.71 -2.56 -0.56
C ALA A 286 7.57 -3.82 -0.76
#